data_AF-A0A2D0KCL3-F1
#
_entry.id   AF-A0A2D0KCL3-F1
#
_cell.length_a   1.000
_cell.length_b   1.000
_cell.length_c   1.000
_cell.angle_alpha   90.00
_cell.angle_beta   90.00
_cell.angle_gamma   90.00
#
_symmetry.space_group_name_H-M   'P 1'
#
loop_
_entity.id
_entity.type
_entity.pdbx_description
1 polymer ?
#
loop_
_entity_poly.entity_id
_entity_poly.type
_entity_poly.pdbx_seq_one_letter_code
_entity_poly.pdbx_strand_id
1 'polypeptide(L)'
;MKALSIIALVFAALSIFIPVGGVFIAMFCSVLALMSFYKSPTLSGVTFGMNIISTAFLSPSLMVTAASIHSDGGDGVGLYWFYVGFHIVLFVLAIIISMILKKKASKKETVTAS
;
A
#
# COMPACT_ATOMS: atom_id res chain seq x y z
N MET A 1 12.78 8.65 -5.10
CA MET A 1 13.79 7.91 -5.88
C MET A 1 12.97 7.16 -6.89
N LYS A 2 12.97 7.58 -8.16
CA LYS A 2 11.99 7.07 -9.14
C LYS A 2 12.07 5.55 -9.29
N ALA A 3 13.28 5.00 -9.24
CA ALA A 3 13.53 3.57 -9.29
C ALA A 3 12.75 2.78 -8.22
N LEU A 4 12.66 3.28 -6.99
CA LEU A 4 12.01 2.57 -5.88
C LEU A 4 10.48 2.49 -6.06
N SER A 5 9.85 3.55 -6.60
CA SER A 5 8.43 3.50 -6.99
C SER A 5 8.18 2.58 -8.18
N ILE A 6 9.10 2.53 -9.15
CA ILE A 6 8.95 1.66 -10.33
C ILE A 6 9.08 0.20 -9.91
N ILE A 7 10.07 -0.14 -9.08
CA ILE A 7 10.24 -1.47 -8.51
C ILE A 7 8.98 -1.85 -7.72
N ALA A 8 8.48 -0.97 -6.85
CA ALA A 8 7.22 -1.21 -6.15
C ALA A 8 6.08 -1.52 -7.14
N LEU A 9 5.85 -0.68 -8.14
CA LEU A 9 4.80 -0.90 -9.13
C LEU A 9 4.91 -2.25 -9.87
N VAL A 10 6.13 -2.63 -10.29
CA VAL A 10 6.36 -3.91 -10.97
C VAL A 10 6.08 -5.09 -10.05
N PHE A 11 6.59 -5.07 -8.82
CA PHE A 11 6.35 -6.14 -7.85
C PHE A 11 4.89 -6.20 -7.40
N ALA A 12 4.18 -5.07 -7.33
CA ALA A 12 2.74 -5.04 -7.11
C ALA A 12 1.99 -5.76 -8.23
N ALA A 13 2.32 -5.47 -9.50
CA ALA A 13 1.66 -6.09 -10.63
C ALA A 13 1.94 -7.60 -10.67
N LEU A 14 3.19 -8.00 -10.43
CA LEU A 14 3.57 -9.41 -10.36
C LEU A 14 2.89 -10.15 -9.21
N SER A 15 2.63 -9.49 -8.08
CA SER A 15 1.98 -10.11 -6.93
C SER A 15 0.56 -10.61 -7.21
N ILE A 16 -0.14 -10.00 -8.17
CA ILE A 16 -1.49 -10.40 -8.62
C ILE A 16 -1.46 -11.81 -9.20
N PHE A 17 -0.36 -12.19 -9.85
CA PHE A 17 -0.20 -13.48 -10.51
C PHE A 17 0.43 -14.56 -9.62
N ILE A 18 0.78 -14.23 -8.37
CA ILE A 18 1.39 -15.17 -7.41
C ILE A 18 0.32 -15.57 -6.39
N PRO A 19 -0.39 -16.70 -6.59
CA PRO A 19 -1.53 -17.07 -5.76
C PRO A 19 -1.14 -17.37 -4.30
N VAL A 20 0.07 -17.91 -4.09
CA VAL A 20 0.61 -18.23 -2.76
C VAL A 20 1.68 -17.19 -2.39
N GLY A 21 1.32 -16.28 -1.48
CA GLY A 21 2.24 -15.27 -0.96
C GLY A 21 2.27 -13.92 -1.69
N GLY A 22 1.51 -13.76 -2.78
CA GLY A 22 1.33 -12.47 -3.46
C GLY A 22 0.85 -11.37 -2.52
N VAL A 23 0.01 -11.71 -1.56
CA VAL A 23 -0.50 -10.79 -0.52
C VAL A 23 0.64 -10.18 0.31
N PHE A 24 1.66 -10.97 0.69
CA PHE A 24 2.81 -10.46 1.44
C PHE A 24 3.70 -9.55 0.59
N ILE A 25 3.85 -9.89 -0.70
CA ILE A 25 4.56 -9.05 -1.66
C ILE A 25 3.83 -7.72 -1.85
N ALA A 26 2.50 -7.74 -1.96
CA ALA A 26 1.67 -6.55 -2.04
C ALA A 26 1.84 -5.68 -0.79
N MET A 27 1.87 -6.28 0.41
CA MET A 27 2.09 -5.53 1.66
C MET A 27 3.48 -4.89 1.70
N PHE A 28 4.53 -5.63 1.36
CA PHE A 28 5.88 -5.09 1.25
C PHE A 28 5.95 -3.94 0.24
N CYS A 29 5.29 -4.11 -0.90
CA CYS A 29 5.21 -3.10 -1.94
C CYS A 29 4.52 -1.82 -1.47
N SER A 30 3.46 -1.91 -0.67
CA SER A 30 2.82 -0.74 -0.05
C SER A 30 3.75 0.01 0.91
N VAL A 31 4.64 -0.68 1.62
CA VAL A 31 5.67 -0.02 2.44
C VAL A 31 6.70 0.71 1.56
N LEU A 32 7.14 0.11 0.46
CA LEU A 32 8.03 0.78 -0.49
C LEU A 32 7.36 1.99 -1.15
N ALA A 33 6.07 1.86 -1.50
CA ALA A 33 5.27 2.94 -2.05
C ALA A 33 5.13 4.11 -1.07
N LEU A 34 4.91 3.83 0.22
CA LEU A 34 4.92 4.81 1.31
C LEU A 34 6.25 5.59 1.34
N MET A 35 7.39 4.88 1.37
CA MET A 35 8.72 5.51 1.43
C MET A 35 9.00 6.39 0.20
N SER A 36 8.52 6.00 -0.98
CA SER A 36 8.76 6.75 -2.21
C SER A 36 7.71 7.86 -2.48
N PHE A 37 6.59 7.87 -1.74
CA PHE A 37 5.44 8.74 -1.99
C PHE A 37 5.79 10.23 -2.01
N TYR A 38 6.68 10.68 -1.12
CA TYR A 38 7.11 12.08 -1.09
C TYR A 38 7.80 12.54 -2.39
N LYS A 39 8.56 11.64 -3.02
CA LYS A 39 9.34 11.96 -4.25
C LYS A 39 8.58 11.62 -5.53
N SER A 40 7.62 10.71 -5.50
CA SER A 40 6.87 10.25 -6.69
C SER A 40 5.43 9.87 -6.32
N PRO A 41 4.60 10.85 -5.94
CA PRO A 41 3.27 10.60 -5.36
C PRO A 41 2.32 9.90 -6.34
N THR A 42 2.38 10.23 -7.64
CA THR A 42 1.52 9.60 -8.64
C THR A 42 1.80 8.11 -8.80
N LEU A 43 3.06 7.72 -8.97
CA LEU A 43 3.45 6.31 -9.11
C LEU A 43 3.13 5.51 -7.85
N SER A 44 3.52 6.03 -6.69
CA SER A 44 3.21 5.38 -5.42
C SER A 44 1.70 5.29 -5.17
N GLY A 45 0.92 6.29 -5.56
CA GLY A 45 -0.54 6.27 -5.46
C GLY A 45 -1.18 5.20 -6.33
N VAL A 46 -0.71 5.04 -7.57
CA VAL A 46 -1.15 3.94 -8.45
C VAL A 46 -0.78 2.58 -7.84
N THR A 47 0.42 2.43 -7.28
CA THR A 47 0.83 1.22 -6.58
C THR A 47 -0.09 0.89 -5.40
N PHE A 48 -0.45 1.87 -4.57
CA PHE A 48 -1.42 1.69 -3.49
C PHE A 48 -2.79 1.27 -4.01
N GLY A 49 -3.32 1.96 -5.02
CA GLY A 49 -4.61 1.62 -5.61
C GLY A 49 -4.64 0.21 -6.18
N MET A 50 -3.58 -0.20 -6.89
CA MET A 50 -3.46 -1.54 -7.45
C MET A 50 -3.38 -2.61 -6.37
N ASN A 51 -2.62 -2.38 -5.29
CA ASN A 51 -2.55 -3.31 -4.16
C ASN A 51 -3.89 -3.42 -3.43
N ILE A 52 -4.62 -2.31 -3.23
CA ILE A 52 -5.95 -2.32 -2.61
C ILE A 52 -6.91 -3.15 -3.44
N ILE A 53 -6.99 -2.90 -4.76
CA ILE A 53 -7.88 -3.64 -5.66
C ILE A 53 -7.47 -5.11 -5.72
N SER A 54 -6.18 -5.40 -5.79
CA SER A 54 -5.65 -6.77 -5.81
C SER A 54 -6.02 -7.55 -4.55
N THR A 55 -5.73 -6.99 -3.37
CA THR A 55 -5.99 -7.63 -2.09
C THR A 55 -7.49 -7.75 -1.81
N ALA A 56 -8.29 -6.77 -2.25
CA ALA A 56 -9.74 -6.81 -2.07
C ALA A 56 -10.41 -7.81 -3.03
N PHE A 57 -10.11 -7.77 -4.33
CA PHE A 57 -10.94 -8.49 -5.32
C PHE A 57 -10.23 -9.66 -5.99
N LEU A 58 -8.90 -9.70 -5.96
CA LEU A 58 -8.08 -10.59 -6.80
C LEU A 58 -7.16 -11.50 -5.98
N SER A 59 -7.37 -11.67 -4.67
CA SER A 59 -6.58 -12.57 -3.83
C SER A 59 -7.33 -13.86 -3.44
N PRO A 60 -7.28 -14.91 -4.28
CA PRO A 60 -7.85 -16.22 -3.96
C PRO A 60 -7.38 -16.79 -2.63
N SER A 61 -6.10 -16.62 -2.28
CA SER A 61 -5.54 -17.13 -1.02
C SER A 61 -6.18 -16.50 0.21
N LEU A 62 -6.48 -15.21 0.16
CA LEU A 62 -7.17 -14.50 1.23
C LEU A 62 -8.63 -14.96 1.35
N MET A 63 -9.30 -15.13 0.22
CA MET A 63 -10.68 -15.62 0.16
C MET A 63 -10.80 -17.04 0.74
N VAL A 64 -9.91 -17.95 0.33
CA VAL A 64 -9.90 -19.34 0.83
C VAL A 64 -9.64 -19.37 2.33
N THR A 65 -8.67 -18.58 2.82
CA THR A 65 -8.33 -18.51 4.25
C THR A 65 -9.46 -17.88 5.07
N ALA A 66 -10.10 -16.83 4.57
CA ALA A 66 -11.26 -16.22 5.21
C ALA A 66 -12.45 -17.20 5.28
N ALA A 67 -12.70 -17.96 4.21
CA ALA A 67 -13.77 -18.95 4.16
C ALA A 67 -13.53 -20.12 5.13
N SER A 68 -12.28 -20.60 5.25
CA SER A 68 -11.95 -21.66 6.22
C SER A 68 -12.12 -21.18 7.67
N ILE A 69 -11.62 -19.99 8.00
CA ILE A 69 -11.77 -19.42 9.34
C ILE A 69 -13.24 -19.18 9.68
N HIS A 70 -14.03 -18.71 8.71
CA HIS A 70 -15.47 -18.51 8.91
C HIS A 70 -16.21 -19.83 9.15
N SER A 71 -15.82 -20.90 8.45
CA SER A 71 -16.39 -22.24 8.64
C SER A 71 -16.09 -22.82 10.03
N ASP A 72 -14.95 -22.46 10.61
CA ASP A 72 -14.56 -22.83 11.98
C ASP A 72 -15.17 -21.91 13.06
N GLY A 73 -16.09 -21.01 12.68
CA GLY A 73 -16.76 -20.07 13.60
C GLY A 73 -15.94 -18.81 13.94
N GLY A 74 -14.83 -18.56 13.25
CA GLY A 74 -14.00 -17.37 13.42
C GLY A 74 -14.40 -16.20 12.51
N ASP A 75 -13.81 -15.03 12.77
CA ASP A 75 -14.06 -13.81 11.98
C ASP A 75 -13.20 -13.73 10.72
N GLY A 76 -13.57 -14.52 9.70
CA GLY A 76 -12.92 -14.49 8.39
C GLY A 76 -13.05 -13.14 7.67
N VAL A 77 -14.12 -12.39 7.93
CA VAL A 77 -14.33 -11.04 7.37
C VAL A 77 -13.34 -10.05 7.97
N GLY A 78 -13.09 -10.14 9.28
CA GLY A 78 -12.09 -9.34 9.96
C GLY A 78 -10.67 -9.53 9.41
N LEU A 79 -10.29 -10.75 9.06
CA LEU A 79 -9.01 -11.01 8.39
C LEU A 79 -8.94 -10.28 7.05
N TYR A 80 -9.98 -10.41 6.23
CA TYR A 80 -10.04 -9.71 4.94
C TYR A 80 -9.93 -8.18 5.10
N TRP A 81 -10.67 -7.63 6.06
CA TRP A 81 -10.65 -6.20 6.36
C TRP A 81 -9.30 -5.71 6.88
N PHE A 82 -8.58 -6.54 7.63
CA PHE A 82 -7.23 -6.24 8.10
C PHE A 82 -6.25 -6.07 6.94
N TYR A 83 -6.24 -7.01 5.98
CA TYR A 83 -5.30 -6.95 4.85
C TYR A 83 -5.62 -5.82 3.87
N VAL A 84 -6.88 -5.60 3.54
CA VAL A 84 -7.29 -4.44 2.73
C VAL A 84 -7.01 -3.12 3.48
N GLY A 85 -7.37 -3.09 4.77
CA GLY A 85 -7.15 -1.96 5.66
C GLY A 85 -5.68 -1.57 5.80
N PHE A 86 -4.76 -2.54 5.82
CA PHE A 86 -3.32 -2.29 5.85
C PHE A 86 -2.87 -1.36 4.70
N HIS A 87 -3.31 -1.65 3.47
CA HIS A 87 -2.97 -0.83 2.31
C HIS A 87 -3.59 0.58 2.38
N ILE A 88 -4.84 0.67 2.82
CA ILE A 88 -5.57 1.95 2.96
C ILE A 88 -4.91 2.82 4.03
N VAL A 89 -4.60 2.26 5.20
CA VAL A 89 -3.96 2.98 6.30
C VAL A 89 -2.59 3.50 5.88
N LEU A 90 -1.77 2.68 5.20
CA LEU A 90 -0.48 3.13 4.68
C LEU A 90 -0.62 4.23 3.63
N PHE A 91 -1.63 4.17 2.77
CA PHE A 91 -1.89 5.22 1.78
C PHE A 91 -2.27 6.54 2.45
N VAL A 92 -3.17 6.52 3.42
CA VAL A 92 -3.55 7.70 4.21
C VAL A 92 -2.32 8.26 4.96
N LEU A 93 -1.53 7.38 5.58
CA LEU A 93 -0.30 7.77 6.25
C LEU A 93 0.70 8.42 5.27
N ALA A 94 0.81 7.91 4.06
CA ALA A 94 1.66 8.49 3.00
C ALA A 94 1.24 9.91 2.64
N ILE A 95 -0.06 10.16 2.52
CA ILE A 95 -0.61 11.49 2.26
C ILE A 95 -0.29 12.44 3.42
N ILE A 96 -0.56 12.03 4.66
CA ILE A 96 -0.32 12.85 5.85
C ILE A 96 1.17 13.21 5.97
N ILE A 97 2.06 12.22 5.86
CA ILE A 97 3.51 12.45 5.93
C ILE A 97 3.96 13.39 4.82
N SER A 98 3.48 13.19 3.59
CA SER A 98 3.81 14.05 2.44
C SER A 98 3.37 15.50 2.67
N MET A 99 2.17 15.72 3.22
CA MET A 99 1.68 17.06 3.57
C MET A 99 2.54 17.73 4.65
N ILE A 100 2.91 17.00 5.71
CA ILE A 100 3.74 17.53 6.80
C ILE A 100 5.14 17.90 6.27
N LEU A 101 5.76 17.03 5.47
CA LEU A 101 7.08 17.28 4.90
C LEU A 101 7.09 18.47 3.94
N LYS A 102 6.08 18.58 3.07
CA LYS A 102 5.92 19.73 2.16
C LYS A 102 5.75 21.05 2.95
N LYS A 103 4.95 21.04 4.01
CA LYS A 103 4.75 22.23 4.86
C LYS A 103 6.05 22.68 5.54
N LYS A 104 6.88 21.73 5.99
CA LYS A 104 8.20 22.03 6.57
C LYS A 104 9.18 22.61 5.54
N ALA A 105 9.19 22.08 4.31
CA ALA A 105 10.05 22.58 3.24
C ALA A 105 9.72 24.04 2.87
N SER A 106 8.43 24.35 2.68
CA SER A 106 7.96 25.71 2.36
C SER A 106 8.29 26.73 3.47
N LYS A 107 8.14 26.34 4.75
CA LYS A 107 8.51 27.21 5.87
C LYS A 107 10.02 27.52 5.89
N LYS A 108 10.87 26.55 5.53
CA LYS A 108 12.32 26.73 5.50
C LYS A 108 12.75 27.72 4.42
N GLU A 109 12.16 27.63 3.22
CA GLU A 109 12.46 28.55 2.10
C GLU A 109 12.10 30.00 2.42
N THR A 110 10.97 30.22 3.12
CA THR A 110 10.52 31.57 3.51
C THR A 110 11.48 32.23 4.51
N VAL A 111 12.03 31.45 5.45
CA VAL A 111 12.98 31.95 6.47
C VAL A 111 14.36 32.26 5.87
N THR A 112 14.80 31.52 4.85
CA THR A 112 16.08 31.80 4.16
C THR A 112 16.01 32.92 3.13
N ALA A 113 14.80 33.35 2.74
CA ALA A 113 14.57 34.43 1.78
C ALA A 113 14.32 35.80 2.44
N SER A 114 14.32 35.88 3.77
CA SER A 114 14.19 37.10 4.58
C SER A 114 15.53 37.50 5.17
#